data_AF-A0A938RKM1-F1
#
_entry.id   AF-A0A938RKM1-F1
#
_cell.length_a   1.000
_cell.length_b   1.000
_cell.length_c   1.000
_cell.angle_alpha   90.00
_cell.angle_beta   90.00
_cell.angle_gamma   90.00
#
_symmetry.space_group_name_H-M   'P 1'
#
loop_
_entity.id
_entity.type
_entity.pdbx_description
1 polymer ?
#
loop_
_entity_poly.entity_id
_entity_poly.type
_entity_poly.pdbx_seq_one_letter_code
_entity_poly.pdbx_strand_id
1 'polypeptide(L)'
;MKRILIVAVAVACFCLVGSAAHAGWGTCSGCHNDAMAIGKEAILTKYTSVEALIKGAQESDSPMMAKIKQDVEGLKAAAIELGLKSEKE
;
A
#
# COMPACT_ATOMS: atom_id res chain seq x y z
N MET A 1 38.15 25.24 -14.52
CA MET A 1 36.72 25.39 -14.93
C MET A 1 36.12 24.20 -15.68
N LYS A 2 36.86 23.15 -16.09
CA LYS A 2 36.29 21.94 -16.75
C LYS A 2 35.86 20.82 -15.78
N ARG A 3 36.27 20.88 -14.51
CA ARG A 3 35.96 19.87 -13.48
C ARG A 3 34.68 20.15 -12.69
N ILE A 4 34.19 21.39 -12.73
CA ILE A 4 32.98 21.82 -12.02
C ILE A 4 31.72 21.38 -12.79
N LEU A 5 31.82 21.25 -14.12
CA LEU A 5 30.72 20.78 -14.97
C LEU A 5 30.42 19.28 -14.82
N ILE A 6 31.37 18.48 -14.34
CA ILE A 6 31.17 17.02 -14.20
C ILE A 6 30.39 16.71 -12.91
N VAL A 7 30.54 17.54 -11.87
CA VAL A 7 29.86 17.33 -10.58
C VAL A 7 28.38 17.75 -10.64
N ALA A 8 28.02 18.71 -11.49
CA ALA A 8 26.63 19.13 -11.65
C ALA A 8 25.73 18.09 -12.36
N VAL A 9 26.32 17.17 -13.12
CA VAL A 9 25.57 16.12 -13.84
C VAL A 9 25.33 14.87 -12.97
N ALA A 10 26.19 14.61 -11.99
CA ALA A 10 26.04 13.46 -11.09
C ALA A 10 24.96 13.67 -9.99
N VAL A 11 24.62 14.91 -9.66
CA VAL A 11 23.64 15.23 -8.60
C VAL A 11 22.19 15.22 -9.12
N ALA A 12 21.98 15.21 -10.44
CA ALA A 12 20.65 15.20 -11.04
C ALA A 12 19.99 13.80 -11.11
N CYS A 13 20.69 12.72 -10.75
CA CYS A 13 20.14 11.35 -10.79
C CYS A 13 19.39 10.92 -9.52
N PHE A 14 19.26 11.77 -8.49
CA PHE A 14 18.57 11.38 -7.25
C PHE A 14 17.07 11.71 -7.24
N CYS A 15 16.52 12.30 -8.31
CA CYS A 15 15.11 12.73 -8.38
C CYS A 15 14.18 11.73 -9.09
N LEU A 16 14.63 10.50 -9.37
CA LEU A 16 13.84 9.50 -10.13
C LEU A 16 13.63 8.19 -9.37
N VAL A 17 13.57 8.22 -8.04
CA VAL A 17 12.69 7.27 -7.34
C VAL A 17 11.26 7.75 -7.60
N GLY A 18 10.78 7.45 -8.81
CA GLY A 18 9.37 7.56 -9.12
C GLY A 18 8.63 6.85 -7.99
N SER A 19 7.83 7.62 -7.25
CA SER A 19 6.79 7.09 -6.39
C SER A 19 5.93 6.23 -7.30
N ALA A 20 6.24 4.94 -7.37
CA ALA A 20 5.38 3.94 -7.93
C ALA A 20 4.04 4.20 -7.25
N ALA A 21 3.06 4.60 -8.04
CA ALA A 21 1.71 4.84 -7.60
C ALA A 21 1.23 3.54 -6.96
N HIS A 22 1.45 3.42 -5.65
CA HIS A 22 0.89 2.34 -4.87
C HIS A 22 -0.59 2.61 -4.91
N ALA A 23 -1.29 1.73 -5.61
CA ALA A 23 -2.71 1.62 -5.62
C ALA A 23 -3.21 1.51 -4.17
N GLY A 24 -3.50 2.64 -3.54
CA GLY A 24 -3.98 2.71 -2.18
C GLY A 24 -5.40 2.16 -2.01
N TRP A 25 -6.07 2.55 -0.94
CA TRP A 25 -7.43 2.10 -0.60
C TRP A 25 -8.42 2.25 -1.76
N GLY A 26 -8.21 3.21 -2.66
CA GLY A 26 -9.03 3.42 -3.85
C GLY A 26 -9.15 2.19 -4.75
N THR A 27 -8.18 1.28 -4.76
CA THR A 27 -8.29 0.01 -5.52
C THR A 27 -9.00 -1.09 -4.75
N CYS A 28 -9.00 -1.01 -3.42
CA CYS A 28 -9.70 -1.94 -2.53
C CYS A 28 -11.19 -1.62 -2.45
N SER A 29 -11.56 -0.33 -2.47
CA SER A 29 -12.93 0.16 -2.27
C SER A 29 -13.91 -0.31 -3.37
N GLY A 30 -13.41 -0.66 -4.55
CA GLY A 30 -14.25 -1.23 -5.62
C GLY A 30 -14.95 -2.53 -5.21
N CYS A 31 -14.28 -3.36 -4.39
CA CYS A 31 -14.85 -4.60 -3.85
C CYS A 31 -15.29 -4.45 -2.39
N HIS A 32 -14.57 -3.66 -1.59
CA HIS A 32 -14.87 -3.42 -0.18
C HIS A 32 -15.77 -2.18 0.01
N ASN A 33 -17.05 -2.35 -0.34
CA ASN A 33 -18.07 -1.30 -0.39
C ASN A 33 -19.40 -1.69 0.27
N ASP A 34 -19.37 -2.69 1.16
CA ASP A 34 -20.54 -3.28 1.85
C ASP A 34 -21.55 -4.01 0.96
N ALA A 35 -21.43 -3.92 -0.37
CA ALA A 35 -22.27 -4.67 -1.30
C ALA A 35 -21.63 -6.00 -1.72
N MET A 36 -20.31 -6.01 -1.97
CA MET A 36 -19.59 -7.21 -2.43
C MET A 36 -18.74 -7.84 -1.31
N ALA A 37 -18.04 -7.02 -0.55
CA ALA A 37 -17.27 -7.43 0.63
C ALA A 37 -17.41 -6.37 1.73
N ILE A 38 -16.97 -6.71 2.94
CA ILE A 38 -17.02 -5.81 4.09
C ILE A 38 -16.39 -4.45 3.76
N GLY A 39 -17.07 -3.36 4.07
CA GLY A 39 -16.60 -2.00 3.81
C GLY A 39 -15.49 -1.55 4.74
N LYS A 40 -15.12 -0.27 4.57
CA LYS A 40 -14.03 0.38 5.28
C LYS A 40 -14.19 0.29 6.80
N GLU A 41 -15.38 0.61 7.30
CA GLU A 41 -15.69 0.70 8.73
C GLU A 41 -15.57 -0.68 9.39
N ALA A 42 -16.08 -1.72 8.72
CA ALA A 42 -15.98 -3.10 9.19
C ALA A 42 -14.53 -3.62 9.16
N ILE A 43 -13.75 -3.23 8.15
CA ILE A 43 -12.30 -3.51 8.09
C ILE A 43 -11.57 -2.87 9.27
N LEU A 44 -11.82 -1.58 9.53
CA LEU A 44 -11.20 -0.85 10.65
C LEU A 44 -11.64 -1.37 12.03
N THR A 45 -12.82 -1.97 12.12
CA THR A 45 -13.27 -2.66 13.34
C THR A 45 -12.58 -4.00 13.52
N LYS A 46 -12.32 -4.72 12.42
CA LYS A 46 -11.74 -6.06 12.43
C LYS A 46 -10.22 -6.05 12.63
N TYR A 47 -9.53 -5.06 12.05
CA TYR A 47 -8.06 -4.98 12.07
C TYR A 47 -7.61 -3.69 12.72
N THR A 48 -6.69 -3.82 13.69
CA THR A 48 -6.22 -2.69 14.51
C THR A 48 -4.83 -2.20 14.12
N SER A 49 -4.13 -2.92 13.23
CA SER A 49 -2.80 -2.57 12.73
C SER A 49 -2.64 -2.96 11.27
N VAL A 50 -1.61 -2.38 10.64
CA VAL A 50 -1.21 -2.69 9.27
C VAL A 50 -0.90 -4.18 9.12
N GLU A 51 -0.15 -4.75 10.06
CA GLU A 51 0.27 -6.16 10.06
C GLU A 51 -0.93 -7.10 10.19
N ALA A 52 -1.89 -6.76 11.05
CA ALA A 52 -3.12 -7.54 11.23
C ALA A 52 -3.96 -7.56 9.95
N LEU A 53 -4.07 -6.43 9.24
CA LEU A 53 -4.77 -6.36 7.97
C LEU A 53 -4.07 -7.19 6.89
N ILE A 54 -2.76 -7.05 6.72
CA ILE A 54 -1.98 -7.81 5.73
C ILE A 54 -2.13 -9.30 5.96
N LYS A 55 -1.97 -9.74 7.21
CA LYS A 55 -2.14 -11.15 7.58
C LYS A 55 -3.55 -11.65 7.28
N GLY A 56 -4.58 -10.88 7.66
CA GLY A 56 -5.97 -11.23 7.36
C GLY A 56 -6.29 -11.31 5.87
N ALA A 57 -5.65 -10.47 5.05
CA ALA A 57 -5.76 -10.54 3.60
C ALA A 57 -5.05 -11.78 3.02
N GLN A 58 -3.85 -12.11 3.51
CA GLN A 58 -3.08 -13.30 3.12
C GLN A 58 -3.78 -14.61 3.48
N GLU A 59 -4.45 -14.64 4.62
CA GLU A 59 -5.23 -15.78 5.11
C GLU A 59 -6.64 -15.85 4.49
N SER A 60 -7.00 -14.92 3.59
CA SER A 60 -8.29 -14.98 2.91
C SER A 60 -8.37 -16.19 1.95
N ASP A 61 -9.40 -16.99 2.15
CA ASP A 61 -9.79 -18.08 1.26
C ASP A 61 -10.67 -17.61 0.09
N SER A 62 -10.98 -16.31 0.00
CA SER A 62 -11.81 -15.78 -1.08
C SER A 62 -11.09 -15.91 -2.44
N PRO A 63 -11.70 -16.56 -3.44
CA PRO A 63 -11.13 -16.62 -4.80
C PRO A 63 -10.88 -15.23 -5.40
N MET A 64 -11.67 -14.23 -5.00
CA MET A 64 -11.53 -12.85 -5.49
C MET A 64 -10.28 -12.15 -4.93
N MET A 65 -9.80 -12.55 -3.75
CA MET A 65 -8.57 -12.02 -3.15
C MET A 65 -7.31 -12.74 -3.61
N ALA A 66 -7.41 -13.84 -4.37
CA ALA A 66 -6.28 -14.71 -4.70
C ALA A 66 -5.10 -13.99 -5.36
N LYS A 67 -5.38 -12.97 -6.19
CA LYS A 67 -4.34 -12.16 -6.85
C LYS A 67 -3.83 -11.00 -5.99
N ILE A 68 -4.67 -10.46 -5.13
CA ILE A 68 -4.36 -9.29 -4.28
C ILE A 68 -3.55 -9.71 -3.05
N LYS A 69 -3.79 -10.90 -2.51
CA LYS A 69 -3.18 -11.34 -1.25
C LYS A 69 -1.65 -11.49 -1.29
N GLN A 70 -1.06 -11.52 -2.48
CA GLN A 70 0.39 -11.54 -2.68
C GLN A 70 1.00 -10.14 -2.80
N ASP A 71 0.17 -9.11 -3.03
CA ASP A 71 0.60 -7.71 -3.15
C ASP A 71 0.73 -7.08 -1.75
N VAL A 72 1.78 -7.49 -1.04
CA VAL A 72 2.04 -7.02 0.34
C VAL A 72 2.25 -5.51 0.38
N GLU A 73 2.87 -4.91 -0.63
CA GLU A 73 3.11 -3.47 -0.68
C GLU A 73 1.81 -2.69 -0.91
N GLY A 74 0.94 -3.16 -1.81
CA GLY A 74 -0.39 -2.60 -2.01
C GLY A 74 -1.27 -2.73 -0.77
N LEU A 75 -1.26 -3.89 -0.11
CA LEU A 75 -1.99 -4.11 1.15
C LEU A 75 -1.50 -3.16 2.26
N LYS A 76 -0.19 -2.96 2.36
CA LYS A 76 0.41 -2.01 3.30
C LYS A 76 -0.01 -0.57 3.01
N ALA A 77 0.06 -0.14 1.75
CA ALA A 77 -0.34 1.20 1.34
C ALA A 77 -1.82 1.45 1.65
N ALA A 78 -2.70 0.49 1.33
CA ALA A 78 -4.12 0.58 1.66
C ALA A 78 -4.37 0.67 3.17
N ALA A 79 -3.66 -0.13 3.98
CA ALA A 79 -3.78 -0.09 5.43
C ALA A 79 -3.36 1.25 6.04
N ILE A 80 -2.27 1.85 5.54
CA ILE A 80 -1.80 3.17 5.98
C ILE A 80 -2.83 4.26 5.60
N GLU A 81 -3.36 4.25 4.38
CA GLU A 81 -4.39 5.21 3.97
C GLU A 81 -5.70 5.08 4.76
N LEU A 82 -6.00 3.87 5.24
CA LEU A 82 -7.12 3.63 6.15
C LEU A 82 -6.90 4.21 7.55
N GLY A 83 -5.66 4.59 7.89
CA GLY A 83 -5.29 5.14 9.20
C GLY A 83 -4.87 4.08 10.22
N LEU A 84 -4.55 2.85 9.77
CA LEU A 84 -4.00 1.82 10.66
C LEU A 84 -2.54 2.13 10.97
N LYS A 85 -2.15 1.90 12.23
CA LYS A 85 -0.77 2.11 12.68
C LYS A 85 0.09 0.91 12.31
N SER A 86 1.33 1.16 11.93
CA SER A 86 2.35 0.13 11.81
C SER A 86 3.00 -0.12 13.17
N GLU A 87 3.47 -1.34 13.44
CA GLU A 87 4.17 -1.66 14.69
C GLU A 87 5.53 -0.93 14.87
N LYS A 88 5.98 -0.18 13.86
CA LYS A 88 7.29 0.51 13.84
C LYS A 88 7.22 2.04 13.99
N GLU A 89 6.07 2.61 14.36
CA GLU A 89 5.88 4.05 14.59
C GLU A 89 5.71 4.42 16.07
#